data_AF-A0A151EEE7-F1
#
_entry.id   AF-A0A151EEE7-F1
#
_cell.length_a   1.000
_cell.length_b   1.000
_cell.length_c   1.000
_cell.angle_alpha   90.00
_cell.angle_beta   90.00
_cell.angle_gamma   90.00
#
_symmetry.space_group_name_H-M   'P 1'
#
loop_
_entity.id
_entity.type
_entity.pdbx_description
1 polymer ?
#
loop_
_entity_poly.entity_id
_entity_poly.type
_entity_poly.pdbx_seq_one_letter_code
_entity_poly.pdbx_strand_id
1 'polypeptide(L)'
;MGSKENHFKLYEKFKNDAENINNFEGTRVEAYFLSSYHLIESCAAQERVHINKHQHVRSILTKNEFIFRDKTEKIWKNFQKIENQFRPKFAYGFSWTKTDMKNVEVCYKKIEKICLKKLGETVNE
;
A
#
# COMPACT_ATOMS: atom_id res chain seq x y z
N MET A 1 -0.39 -11.28 -15.34
CA MET A 1 0.44 -11.15 -14.13
C MET A 1 1.58 -10.20 -14.44
N GLY A 2 1.88 -9.24 -13.55
CA GLY A 2 3.01 -8.33 -13.71
C GLY A 2 4.28 -8.86 -13.05
N SER A 3 5.46 -8.44 -13.52
CA SER A 3 6.72 -8.74 -12.85
C SER A 3 6.90 -7.87 -11.60
N LYS A 4 7.88 -8.24 -10.74
CA LYS A 4 8.33 -7.42 -9.59
C LYS A 4 8.56 -5.97 -10.01
N GLU A 5 9.28 -5.75 -11.11
CA GLU A 5 9.69 -4.44 -11.62
C GLU A 5 8.50 -3.63 -12.13
N ASN A 6 7.54 -4.28 -12.81
CA ASN A 6 6.33 -3.60 -13.26
C ASN A 6 5.48 -3.13 -12.08
N HIS A 7 5.37 -3.95 -11.03
CA HIS A 7 4.69 -3.55 -9.80
C HIS A 7 5.42 -2.43 -9.07
N PHE A 8 6.76 -2.45 -9.04
CA PHE A 8 7.54 -1.38 -8.44
C PHE A 8 7.35 -0.05 -9.18
N LYS A 9 7.39 -0.05 -10.52
CA LYS A 9 7.14 1.16 -11.34
C LYS A 9 5.73 1.73 -11.11
N LEU A 10 4.73 0.87 -10.93
CA LEU A 10 3.38 1.30 -10.60
C LEU A 10 3.31 1.90 -9.18
N TYR A 11 3.99 1.29 -8.22
CA TYR A 11 4.15 1.87 -6.87
C TYR A 11 4.70 3.30 -6.95
N GLU A 12 5.80 3.53 -7.68
CA GLU A 12 6.41 4.86 -7.80
C GLU A 12 5.47 5.87 -8.45
N LYS A 13 4.80 5.46 -9.53
CA LYS A 13 3.83 6.31 -10.22
C LYS A 13 2.70 6.75 -9.28
N PHE A 14 2.07 5.80 -8.58
CA PHE A 14 0.97 6.13 -7.67
C PHE A 14 1.45 6.88 -6.42
N LYS A 15 2.68 6.63 -5.95
CA LYS A 15 3.27 7.42 -4.87
C LYS A 15 3.37 8.90 -5.26
N ASN A 16 3.88 9.19 -6.46
CA ASN A 16 3.98 10.56 -6.96
C ASN A 16 2.61 11.24 -7.03
N ASP A 17 1.58 10.54 -7.47
CA ASP A 17 0.20 11.06 -7.49
C ASP A 17 -0.36 11.29 -6.07
N ALA A 18 -0.01 10.42 -5.11
CA ALA A 18 -0.45 10.53 -3.72
C ALA A 18 0.19 11.72 -2.98
N GLU A 19 1.47 11.98 -3.26
CA GLU A 19 2.26 13.04 -2.64
C GLU A 19 2.09 14.41 -3.33
N ASN A 20 1.53 14.44 -4.53
CA ASN A 20 1.21 15.70 -5.22
C ASN A 20 0.04 16.43 -4.53
N ILE A 21 0.37 17.50 -3.79
CA ILE A 21 -0.59 18.30 -3.04
C ILE A 21 -1.62 19.03 -3.92
N ASN A 22 -1.37 19.15 -5.23
CA ASN A 22 -2.31 19.77 -6.16
C ASN A 22 -3.45 18.82 -6.56
N ASN A 23 -3.31 17.53 -6.28
CA ASN A 23 -4.37 16.56 -6.49
C ASN A 23 -5.43 16.68 -5.39
N PHE A 24 -6.70 16.53 -5.78
CA PHE A 24 -7.81 16.40 -4.83
C PHE A 24 -7.55 15.25 -3.85
N GLU A 25 -7.95 15.42 -2.59
CA GLU A 25 -7.62 14.49 -1.50
C GLU A 25 -8.13 13.08 -1.75
N GLY A 26 -9.32 12.92 -2.35
CA GLY A 26 -9.82 11.61 -2.73
C GLY A 26 -8.91 10.89 -3.74
N THR A 27 -8.37 11.63 -4.72
CA THR A 27 -7.38 11.11 -5.68
C THR A 27 -6.10 10.71 -4.96
N ARG A 28 -5.62 11.52 -4.02
CA ARG A 28 -4.40 11.23 -3.26
C ARG A 28 -4.55 9.97 -2.39
N VAL A 29 -5.71 9.78 -1.75
CA VAL A 29 -5.99 8.58 -0.95
C VAL A 29 -6.11 7.33 -1.82
N GLU A 30 -6.76 7.43 -2.98
CA GLU A 30 -6.79 6.34 -3.96
C GLU A 30 -5.37 5.96 -4.41
N ALA A 31 -4.54 6.96 -4.69
CA ALA A 31 -3.17 6.77 -5.08
C ALA A 31 -2.32 6.14 -3.96
N TYR A 32 -2.49 6.53 -2.69
CA TYR A 32 -1.85 5.85 -1.55
C TYR A 32 -2.27 4.38 -1.45
N PHE A 33 -3.55 4.08 -1.68
CA PHE A 33 -4.07 2.71 -1.68
C PHE A 33 -3.44 1.87 -2.80
N LEU A 34 -3.45 2.36 -4.05
CA LEU A 34 -2.88 1.67 -5.21
C LEU A 34 -1.36 1.53 -5.11
N SER A 35 -0.68 2.56 -4.63
CA SER A 35 0.76 2.54 -4.35
C SER A 35 1.09 1.45 -3.32
N SER A 36 0.36 1.40 -2.19
CA SER A 36 0.54 0.36 -1.17
C SER A 36 0.34 -1.05 -1.76
N TYR A 37 -0.72 -1.23 -2.54
CA TYR A 37 -1.04 -2.52 -3.14
C TYR A 37 0.08 -3.00 -4.06
N HIS A 38 0.53 -2.14 -4.98
CA HIS A 38 1.58 -2.50 -5.93
C HIS A 38 2.94 -2.72 -5.27
N LEU A 39 3.24 -2.00 -4.19
CA LEU A 39 4.46 -2.23 -3.45
C LEU A 39 4.45 -3.61 -2.75
N ILE A 40 3.32 -3.97 -2.13
CA ILE A 40 3.12 -5.30 -1.54
C ILE A 40 3.20 -6.39 -2.62
N GLU A 41 2.59 -6.16 -3.78
CA GLU A 41 2.64 -7.09 -4.92
C GLU A 41 4.07 -7.29 -5.43
N SER A 42 4.88 -6.24 -5.45
CA SER A 42 6.29 -6.32 -5.82
C SER A 42 7.08 -7.21 -4.85
N CYS A 43 6.85 -7.08 -3.54
CA CYS A 43 7.46 -7.97 -2.54
C CYS A 43 7.01 -9.42 -2.70
N ALA A 44 5.74 -9.66 -2.99
CA ALA A 44 5.24 -11.02 -3.24
C ALA A 44 5.86 -11.61 -4.51
N ALA A 45 5.94 -10.83 -5.59
CA ALA A 45 6.50 -11.24 -6.87
C ALA A 45 7.99 -11.59 -6.79
N GLN A 46 8.77 -10.92 -5.93
CA GLN A 46 10.16 -11.29 -5.64
C GLN A 46 10.29 -12.73 -5.13
N GLU A 47 9.26 -13.21 -4.43
CA GLU A 47 9.17 -14.56 -3.88
C GLU A 47 8.35 -15.50 -4.76
N ARG A 48 8.08 -15.12 -6.02
CA ARG A 48 7.25 -15.87 -6.99
C ARG A 48 5.80 -16.12 -6.54
N VAL A 49 5.28 -15.24 -5.68
CA VAL A 49 3.89 -15.24 -5.22
C VAL A 49 3.15 -14.07 -5.87
N HIS A 50 1.88 -14.28 -6.23
CA HIS A 50 1.03 -13.23 -6.84
C HIS A 50 -0.30 -13.12 -6.11
N ILE A 51 -0.67 -11.91 -5.69
CA ILE A 51 -1.93 -11.66 -4.97
C ILE A 51 -3.06 -11.43 -5.98
N ASN A 52 -2.76 -10.80 -7.12
CA ASN A 52 -3.64 -10.50 -8.26
C ASN A 52 -4.79 -9.52 -8.00
N LYS A 53 -5.37 -9.52 -6.79
CA LYS A 53 -6.48 -8.65 -6.40
C LYS A 53 -6.26 -8.11 -4.99
N HIS A 54 -6.53 -6.83 -4.76
CA HIS A 54 -6.32 -6.19 -3.46
C HIS A 54 -7.09 -6.88 -2.32
N GLN A 55 -8.28 -7.41 -2.59
CA GLN A 55 -9.09 -8.16 -1.62
C GLN A 55 -8.37 -9.40 -1.08
N HIS A 56 -7.41 -9.95 -1.83
CA HIS A 56 -6.68 -11.16 -1.44
C HIS A 56 -5.45 -10.88 -0.59
N VAL A 57 -5.03 -9.62 -0.39
CA VAL A 57 -3.79 -9.24 0.32
C VAL A 57 -3.68 -9.96 1.66
N ARG A 58 -4.71 -9.87 2.51
CA ARG A 58 -4.69 -10.57 3.81
C ARG A 58 -4.50 -12.08 3.64
N SER A 59 -5.32 -12.71 2.82
CA SER A 59 -5.33 -14.18 2.69
C SER A 59 -4.03 -14.72 2.11
N ILE A 60 -3.44 -14.04 1.11
CA ILE A 60 -2.22 -14.48 0.45
C ILE A 60 -1.00 -14.23 1.33
N LEU A 61 -0.92 -13.07 2.00
CA LEU A 61 0.17 -12.79 2.93
C LEU A 61 0.15 -13.75 4.12
N THR A 62 -1.02 -14.06 4.69
CA THR A 62 -1.13 -15.06 5.78
C THR A 62 -0.75 -16.48 5.33
N LYS A 63 -1.06 -16.88 4.09
CA LYS A 63 -0.63 -18.19 3.57
C LYS A 63 0.86 -18.26 3.23
N ASN A 64 1.49 -17.10 3.03
CA ASN A 64 2.88 -16.98 2.58
C ASN A 64 3.66 -16.08 3.54
N GLU A 65 3.59 -16.39 4.84
CA GLU A 65 4.21 -15.53 5.87
C GLU A 65 5.71 -15.37 5.67
N PHE A 66 6.38 -16.30 4.97
CA PHE A 66 7.81 -16.20 4.67
C PHE A 66 8.20 -14.93 3.89
N ILE A 67 7.26 -14.28 3.19
CA ILE A 67 7.51 -13.01 2.47
C ILE A 67 7.92 -11.90 3.46
N PHE A 68 7.24 -11.80 4.61
CA PHE A 68 7.44 -10.70 5.58
C PHE A 68 7.69 -11.17 7.02
N ARG A 69 7.64 -12.47 7.28
CA ARG A 69 7.80 -13.14 8.58
C ARG A 69 6.91 -12.49 9.64
N ASP A 70 7.51 -12.02 10.73
CA ASP A 70 6.85 -11.35 11.86
C ASP A 70 6.15 -10.04 11.47
N LYS A 71 6.43 -9.48 10.29
CA LYS A 71 5.79 -8.24 9.80
C LYS A 71 4.54 -8.49 8.96
N THR A 72 4.24 -9.74 8.61
CA THR A 72 3.10 -10.11 7.75
C THR A 72 1.79 -9.49 8.26
N GLU A 73 1.49 -9.66 9.55
CA GLU A 73 0.27 -9.12 10.16
C GLU A 73 0.21 -7.61 10.11
N LYS A 74 1.33 -6.96 10.38
CA LYS A 74 1.43 -5.50 10.39
C LYS A 74 1.12 -4.92 9.00
N ILE A 75 1.57 -5.56 7.93
CA ILE A 75 1.33 -5.08 6.57
C ILE A 75 -0.15 -5.17 6.22
N TRP A 76 -0.76 -6.35 6.30
CA TRP A 76 -2.15 -6.50 5.86
C TRP A 76 -3.11 -5.70 6.74
N LYS A 77 -2.84 -5.54 8.05
CA LYS A 77 -3.66 -4.68 8.92
C LYS A 77 -3.62 -3.22 8.50
N ASN A 78 -2.44 -2.67 8.18
CA ASN A 78 -2.35 -1.28 7.74
C ASN A 78 -2.99 -1.10 6.35
N PHE A 79 -2.82 -2.08 5.44
CA PHE A 79 -3.45 -2.05 4.13
C PHE A 79 -4.98 -2.05 4.25
N GLN A 80 -5.54 -2.95 5.06
CA GLN A 80 -6.99 -3.03 5.28
C GLN A 80 -7.58 -1.79 5.97
N LYS A 81 -6.79 -1.08 6.80
CA LYS A 81 -7.22 0.21 7.36
C LYS A 81 -7.40 1.26 6.26
N ILE A 82 -6.44 1.36 5.34
CA ILE A 82 -6.56 2.25 4.18
C ILE A 82 -7.79 1.86 3.36
N GLU A 83 -7.91 0.58 3.00
CA GLU A 83 -8.98 0.05 2.14
C GLU A 83 -10.38 0.24 2.72
N ASN A 84 -10.60 -0.15 3.98
CA ASN A 84 -11.94 -0.32 4.54
C ASN A 84 -12.37 0.79 5.51
N GLN A 85 -11.41 1.51 6.11
CA GLN A 85 -11.73 2.55 7.11
C GLN A 85 -11.57 3.97 6.57
N PHE A 86 -10.48 4.23 5.82
CA PHE A 86 -10.17 5.58 5.37
C PHE A 86 -10.69 5.87 3.96
N ARG A 87 -10.32 5.07 2.97
CA ARG A 87 -10.70 5.26 1.56
C ARG A 87 -12.21 5.52 1.35
N PRO A 88 -13.15 4.80 2.00
CA PRO A 88 -14.57 5.05 1.82
C PRO A 88 -15.01 6.47 2.23
N LYS A 89 -14.36 7.08 3.23
CA LYS A 89 -14.70 8.45 3.70
C LYS A 89 -14.41 9.53 2.65
N PHE A 90 -13.42 9.28 1.79
CA PHE A 90 -13.04 10.18 0.71
C PHE A 90 -13.84 9.93 -0.57
N ALA A 91 -14.25 8.67 -0.81
CA ALA A 91 -15.03 8.27 -1.98
C ALA A 91 -16.52 8.60 -1.84
N TYR A 92 -17.09 8.44 -0.64
CA TYR A 92 -18.51 8.60 -0.38
C TYR A 92 -18.75 9.66 0.70
N GLY A 93 -19.12 10.86 0.26
CA GLY A 93 -19.82 11.84 1.11
C GLY A 93 -18.99 12.91 1.82
N PHE A 94 -17.76 13.22 1.40
CA PHE A 94 -16.95 14.33 1.95
C PHE A 94 -16.82 14.32 3.49
N SER A 95 -16.96 13.16 4.14
CA SER A 95 -16.97 13.01 5.60
C SER A 95 -15.56 12.90 6.20
N TRP A 96 -14.54 13.13 5.38
CA TRP A 96 -13.14 13.02 5.76
C TRP A 96 -12.67 14.28 6.51
N THR A 97 -11.68 14.10 7.36
CA THR A 97 -10.99 15.16 8.08
C THR A 97 -9.49 15.14 7.77
N LYS A 98 -8.79 16.25 8.04
CA LYS A 98 -7.30 16.28 7.97
C LYS A 98 -6.65 15.16 8.80
N THR A 99 -7.29 14.74 9.89
CA THR A 99 -6.84 13.61 10.72
C THR A 99 -6.95 12.28 9.97
N ASP A 100 -8.00 12.07 9.18
CA ASP A 100 -8.13 10.88 8.34
C ASP A 100 -7.01 10.81 7.29
N MET A 101 -6.68 11.93 6.65
CA MET A 101 -5.58 11.99 5.68
C MET A 101 -4.24 11.65 6.34
N LYS A 102 -3.94 12.25 7.50
CA LYS A 102 -2.75 11.92 8.29
C LYS A 102 -2.71 10.42 8.66
N ASN A 103 -3.86 9.83 8.99
CA ASN A 103 -3.92 8.41 9.33
C ASN A 103 -3.66 7.50 8.11
N VAL A 104 -4.10 7.90 6.90
CA VAL A 104 -3.74 7.23 5.65
C VAL A 104 -2.22 7.28 5.46
N GLU A 105 -1.61 8.47 5.56
CA GLU A 105 -0.16 8.66 5.42
C GLU A 105 0.63 7.83 6.44
N VAL A 106 0.18 7.75 7.69
CA VAL A 106 0.82 6.93 8.73
C VAL A 106 0.72 5.44 8.41
N CYS A 107 -0.43 4.96 7.94
CA CYS A 107 -0.58 3.55 7.53
C CYS A 107 0.29 3.24 6.32
N TYR A 108 0.30 4.14 5.33
CA TYR A 108 1.10 4.05 4.12
C TYR A 108 2.60 3.97 4.46
N LYS A 109 3.14 4.93 5.22
CA LYS A 109 4.56 4.96 5.61
C LYS A 109 5.00 3.69 6.34
N LYS A 110 4.13 3.08 7.14
CA LYS A 110 4.41 1.80 7.80
C LYS A 110 4.54 0.65 6.79
N ILE A 111 3.66 0.59 5.79
CA ILE A 111 3.73 -0.40 4.71
C ILE A 111 5.00 -0.15 3.88
N GLU A 112 5.21 1.09 3.45
CA GLU A 112 6.31 1.51 2.61
C GLU A 112 7.67 1.17 3.24
N LYS A 113 7.91 1.58 4.49
CA LYS A 113 9.16 1.28 5.20
C LYS A 113 9.46 -0.22 5.26
N ILE A 114 8.45 -1.06 5.50
CA ILE A 114 8.65 -2.52 5.61
C ILE A 114 8.93 -3.11 4.22
N CYS A 115 8.17 -2.71 3.21
CA CYS A 115 8.28 -3.28 1.88
C CYS A 115 9.58 -2.84 1.18
N LEU A 116 9.95 -1.56 1.24
CA LEU A 116 11.22 -1.07 0.69
C LEU A 116 12.42 -1.79 1.31
N LYS A 117 12.42 -1.95 2.64
CA LYS A 117 13.45 -2.76 3.33
C LYS A 117 13.49 -4.21 2.85
N LYS A 118 12.33 -4.84 2.58
CA LYS A 118 12.24 -6.20 2.06
C LYS A 118 12.80 -6.31 0.62
N LEU A 119 12.57 -5.28 -0.20
CA LEU A 119 13.05 -5.21 -1.58
C LEU A 119 14.55 -4.87 -1.68
N GLY A 120 15.16 -4.37 -0.60
CA GLY A 120 16.55 -3.92 -0.58
C GLY A 120 16.73 -2.47 -1.02
N GLU A 121 15.66 -1.67 -1.04
CA GLU A 121 15.67 -0.27 -1.44
C GLU A 121 16.06 0.65 -0.27
N THR A 122 16.70 1.78 -0.58
CA THR A 122 17.08 2.79 0.41
C THR A 122 15.83 3.44 1.02
N VAL A 123 15.72 3.40 2.35
CA VAL A 123 14.69 4.13 3.10
C VAL A 123 15.33 5.39 3.65
N ASN A 124 15.03 6.55 3.08
CA ASN A 124 15.42 7.83 3.69
C ASN A 124 14.53 8.05 4.91
N GLU A 125 15.15 8.19 6.09
CA GLU A 125 14.47 8.42 7.38
C GLU A 125 14.03 9.87 7.58
#